data_AF-A0A6L2QAY3-F1
#
_entry.id   AF-A0A6L2QAY3-F1
#
_cell.length_a   1.000
_cell.length_b   1.000
_cell.length_c   1.000
_cell.angle_alpha   90.00
_cell.angle_beta   90.00
_cell.angle_gamma   90.00
#
_symmetry.space_group_name_H-M   'P 1'
#
loop_
_entity.id
_entity.type
_entity.pdbx_description
1 polymer ?
#
loop_
_entity_poly.entity_id
_entity_poly.type
_entity_poly.pdbx_seq_one_letter_code
_entity_poly.pdbx_strand_id
1 'polypeptide(L)'
;MTNVTVLITECLCLIFQMQNCGVNRVKLINLEFNTSGSYRCEVSTEGPNFETVAQNANMTVMAFPSEDPMIEGVLSTYSVGDYVTANCTSGKSNPPAALTWKINGQKVDTWVLEYREGPDETDTQGLHTKTVGLNFQIQNEHFIINGEGVAARMEIRCTSTVGGLTRQKSVFPTLARGLTSNKLAQNGYRNSA
;
A
#
# COMPACT_ATOMS: atom_id res chain seq x y z
N MET A 1 -14.56 -6.30 -13.31
CA MET A 1 -15.02 -7.23 -12.24
C MET A 1 -14.10 -7.04 -11.05
N THR A 2 -14.54 -6.31 -10.04
CA THR A 2 -13.80 -6.06 -8.80
C THR A 2 -14.09 -7.20 -7.82
N ASN A 3 -13.03 -7.85 -7.32
CA ASN A 3 -13.17 -8.93 -6.34
C ASN A 3 -13.39 -8.30 -4.96
N VAL A 4 -14.63 -8.35 -4.47
CA VAL A 4 -15.01 -7.91 -3.13
C VAL A 4 -14.80 -9.08 -2.16
N THR A 5 -13.98 -8.88 -1.14
CA THR A 5 -13.73 -9.89 -0.11
C THR A 5 -14.47 -9.51 1.17
N VAL A 6 -15.17 -10.48 1.75
CA VAL A 6 -15.90 -10.33 3.02
C VAL A 6 -15.06 -10.93 4.14
N LEU A 7 -14.80 -10.15 5.18
CA LEU A 7 -14.20 -10.65 6.43
C LEU A 7 -15.29 -10.65 7.52
N ILE A 8 -15.77 -11.85 7.87
CA ILE A 8 -16.59 -12.05 9.07
C ILE A 8 -15.64 -12.50 10.17
N THR A 9 -15.35 -11.60 11.10
CA THR A 9 -14.52 -11.93 12.26
C THR A 9 -15.46 -12.51 13.32
N GLU A 10 -15.35 -13.82 13.51
CA GLU A 10 -15.97 -14.64 14.56
C GLU A 10 -17.47 -14.96 14.42
N CYS A 11 -17.74 -16.22 14.08
CA CYS A 11 -19.01 -16.89 14.37
C CYS A 11 -18.65 -18.23 15.04
N LEU A 12 -18.41 -18.20 16.34
CA LEU A 12 -17.97 -19.34 17.14
C LEU A 12 -19.20 -19.99 17.78
N CYS A 13 -19.61 -21.12 17.20
CA CYS A 13 -20.60 -22.03 17.77
C CYS A 13 -20.10 -22.54 19.14
N LEU A 14 -20.78 -22.20 20.23
CA LEU A 14 -20.55 -22.66 21.60
C LEU A 14 -21.94 -22.66 22.31
N ILE A 15 -22.49 -23.71 22.93
CA ILE A 15 -21.97 -24.90 23.63
C ILE A 15 -23.14 -25.93 23.78
N PHE A 16 -22.81 -27.24 23.71
CA PHE A 16 -23.63 -28.45 23.97
C PHE A 16 -24.58 -28.99 22.88
N GLN A 17 -23.96 -29.58 21.84
CA GLN A 17 -24.36 -30.75 21.02
C GLN A 17 -25.85 -30.93 20.65
N MET A 18 -26.11 -31.07 19.35
CA MET A 18 -26.42 -32.40 18.79
C MET A 18 -26.26 -32.41 17.27
N GLN A 19 -25.26 -33.18 16.81
CA GLN A 19 -25.15 -33.83 15.49
C GLN A 19 -25.52 -33.01 14.23
N ASN A 20 -24.49 -32.65 13.45
CA ASN A 20 -24.53 -31.93 12.17
C ASN A 20 -24.68 -30.40 12.23
N CYS A 21 -23.62 -29.69 12.65
CA CYS A 21 -23.39 -28.34 12.12
C CYS A 21 -22.89 -28.42 10.66
N GLY A 22 -23.70 -29.05 9.81
CA GLY A 22 -23.53 -29.12 8.37
C GLY A 22 -24.27 -27.97 7.72
N VAL A 23 -23.50 -26.99 7.24
CA VAL A 23 -23.90 -25.82 6.43
C VAL A 23 -24.58 -24.66 7.17
N ASN A 24 -23.94 -24.12 8.22
CA ASN A 24 -24.20 -22.76 8.72
C ASN A 24 -23.44 -21.71 7.87
N ARG A 25 -23.73 -21.65 6.57
CA ARG A 25 -23.06 -20.72 5.64
C ARG A 25 -24.08 -19.88 4.90
N VAL A 26 -24.16 -18.61 5.24
CA VAL A 26 -24.91 -17.61 4.47
C VAL A 26 -23.95 -16.98 3.46
N LYS A 27 -24.28 -17.08 2.17
CA LYS A 27 -23.56 -16.36 1.11
C LYS A 27 -24.33 -15.09 0.78
N LEU A 28 -23.72 -13.95 1.07
CA LEU A 28 -24.23 -12.67 0.59
C LEU A 28 -23.70 -12.44 -0.83
N ILE A 29 -24.57 -11.98 -1.72
CA ILE A 29 -24.25 -11.62 -3.11
C ILE A 29 -24.65 -10.16 -3.34
N ASN A 30 -24.07 -9.52 -4.35
CA ASN A 30 -24.34 -8.11 -4.70
C ASN A 30 -24.13 -7.16 -3.52
N LEU A 31 -22.97 -7.27 -2.87
CA LEU A 31 -22.59 -6.41 -1.76
C LEU A 31 -22.19 -5.02 -2.25
N GLU A 32 -22.68 -4.00 -1.56
CA GLU A 32 -22.30 -2.60 -1.73
C GLU A 32 -21.63 -2.10 -0.43
N PHE A 33 -20.92 -0.96 -0.47
CA PHE A 33 -20.26 -0.44 0.74
C PHE A 33 -21.24 -0.14 1.89
N ASN A 34 -22.48 0.28 1.57
CA ASN A 34 -23.57 0.52 2.52
C ASN A 34 -24.10 -0.77 3.20
N THR A 35 -23.76 -1.96 2.69
CA THR A 35 -24.12 -3.23 3.30
C THR A 35 -23.23 -3.57 4.50
N SER A 36 -22.18 -2.79 4.75
CA SER A 36 -21.41 -2.89 5.98
C SER A 36 -22.29 -2.59 7.20
N GLY A 37 -22.19 -3.41 8.25
CA GLY A 37 -23.04 -3.24 9.43
C GLY A 37 -22.94 -4.39 10.43
N SER A 38 -23.78 -4.34 11.46
CA SER A 38 -23.92 -5.41 12.46
C SER A 38 -24.89 -6.47 11.95
N TYR A 39 -24.41 -7.69 11.77
CA TYR A 39 -25.19 -8.86 11.41
C TYR A 39 -25.44 -9.71 12.65
N ARG A 40 -26.65 -10.25 12.78
CA ARG A 40 -27.06 -11.12 13.90
C ARG A 40 -27.34 -12.52 13.38
N CYS A 41 -26.66 -13.50 13.97
CA CYS A 41 -26.98 -14.91 13.82
C CYS A 41 -27.91 -15.30 14.98
N GLU A 42 -29.04 -15.94 14.68
CA GLU A 42 -30.01 -16.37 15.68
C GLU A 42 -30.36 -17.84 15.45
N VAL A 43 -30.36 -18.62 16.51
CA VAL A 43 -30.70 -20.04 16.51
C VAL A 43 -31.80 -20.24 17.55
N SER A 44 -32.90 -20.86 17.14
CA SER A 44 -34.06 -21.11 17.99
C SER A 44 -34.41 -22.60 18.01
N THR A 45 -34.77 -23.12 19.18
CA THR A 45 -35.28 -24.49 19.34
C THR A 45 -36.79 -24.54 19.09
N GLU A 46 -37.27 -25.69 18.62
CA GLU A 46 -38.71 -25.96 18.48
C GLU A 46 -39.30 -26.41 19.83
N GLY A 47 -40.63 -26.39 19.97
CA GLY A 47 -41.33 -26.59 21.24
C GLY A 47 -40.97 -27.90 21.98
N PRO A 48 -41.30 -28.01 23.29
CA PRO A 48 -42.15 -27.09 24.06
C PRO A 48 -41.42 -25.87 24.66
N ASN A 49 -40.09 -25.89 24.69
CA ASN A 49 -39.27 -24.78 25.20
C ASN A 49 -38.63 -24.07 24.00
N PHE A 50 -39.20 -22.92 23.63
CA PHE A 50 -38.67 -22.07 22.56
C PHE A 50 -37.52 -21.24 23.11
N GLU A 51 -36.32 -21.81 23.13
CA GLU A 51 -35.10 -21.11 23.52
C GLU A 51 -34.45 -20.51 22.28
N THR A 52 -34.02 -19.25 22.38
CA THR A 52 -33.37 -18.52 21.31
C THR A 52 -32.03 -17.99 21.78
N VAL A 53 -30.96 -18.33 21.07
CA VAL A 53 -29.62 -17.78 21.27
C VAL A 53 -29.25 -16.95 20.06
N ALA A 54 -28.72 -15.75 20.31
CA ALA A 54 -28.28 -14.86 19.25
C ALA A 54 -26.90 -14.29 19.52
N GLN A 55 -26.14 -14.08 18.44
CA GLN A 55 -24.84 -13.42 18.47
C GLN A 55 -24.75 -12.40 17.35
N ASN A 56 -24.18 -11.23 17.66
CA ASN A 56 -23.94 -10.18 16.70
C ASN A 56 -22.45 -10.15 16.30
N ALA A 57 -22.18 -9.86 15.03
CA ALA A 57 -20.85 -9.61 14.50
C ALA A 57 -20.89 -8.47 13.48
N ASN A 58 -19.85 -7.65 13.44
CA ASN A 58 -19.73 -6.58 12.45
C ASN A 58 -19.09 -7.12 11.17
N MET A 59 -19.67 -6.77 10.03
CA MET A 59 -19.14 -7.03 8.71
C MET A 59 -18.81 -5.70 8.02
N THR A 60 -17.63 -5.63 7.42
CA THR A 60 -17.21 -4.48 6.62
C THR A 60 -16.93 -4.94 5.20
N VAL A 61 -17.54 -4.26 4.23
CA VAL A 61 -17.31 -4.49 2.81
C VAL A 61 -16.18 -3.58 2.36
N MET A 62 -15.12 -4.17 1.82
CA MET A 62 -13.95 -3.45 1.32
C MET A 62 -13.71 -3.78 -0.15
N ALA A 63 -13.17 -2.80 -0.87
CA ALA A 63 -12.65 -2.97 -2.21
C ALA A 63 -11.14 -2.79 -2.21
N PHE A 64 -10.43 -3.83 -2.60
CA PHE A 64 -8.98 -3.81 -2.68
C PHE A 64 -8.52 -3.27 -4.03
N PRO A 65 -7.38 -2.56 -4.08
CA PRO A 65 -6.83 -2.12 -5.34
C PRO A 65 -6.42 -3.33 -6.19
N SER A 66 -6.77 -3.30 -7.47
CA SER A 66 -6.39 -4.33 -8.45
C SER A 66 -4.92 -4.23 -8.86
N GLU A 67 -4.35 -3.04 -8.74
CA GLU A 67 -3.01 -2.69 -9.23
C GLU A 67 -2.11 -2.21 -8.10
N ASP A 68 -0.80 -2.38 -8.30
CA ASP A 68 0.21 -1.85 -7.40
C ASP A 68 0.23 -0.31 -7.45
N PRO A 69 0.67 0.37 -6.38
CA PRO A 69 0.77 1.82 -6.41
C PRO A 69 1.71 2.29 -7.52
N MET A 70 1.38 3.42 -8.14
CA MET A 70 2.19 4.05 -9.16
C MET A 70 3.20 4.99 -8.50
N ILE A 71 4.47 4.92 -8.92
CA ILE A 71 5.53 5.83 -8.48
C ILE A 71 5.95 6.70 -9.66
N GLU A 72 5.96 8.02 -9.46
CA GLU A 72 6.32 9.01 -10.46
C GLU A 72 7.34 10.02 -9.89
N GLY A 73 8.12 10.67 -10.76
CA GLY A 73 9.10 11.70 -10.37
C GLY A 73 10.50 11.19 -10.01
N VAL A 74 10.72 9.87 -9.95
CA VAL A 74 12.04 9.29 -9.67
C VAL A 74 12.88 9.18 -10.94
N LEU A 75 14.09 9.73 -10.92
CA LEU A 75 15.08 9.59 -12.00
C LEU A 75 15.81 8.25 -11.93
N SER A 76 16.35 7.79 -13.06
CA SER A 76 17.15 6.55 -13.12
C SER A 76 18.51 6.68 -12.41
N THR A 77 19.04 7.90 -12.32
CA THR A 77 20.36 8.18 -11.78
C THR A 77 20.36 9.49 -11.00
N TYR A 78 21.07 9.51 -9.88
CA TYR A 78 21.25 10.71 -9.04
C TYR A 78 22.70 10.86 -8.57
N SER A 79 23.09 12.07 -8.19
CA SER A 79 24.32 12.39 -7.49
C SER A 79 24.05 12.62 -5.99
N VAL A 80 25.10 12.51 -5.17
CA VAL A 80 25.02 12.89 -3.75
C VAL A 80 24.72 14.38 -3.65
N GLY A 81 23.76 14.75 -2.79
CA GLY A 81 23.29 16.12 -2.64
C GLY A 81 22.08 16.48 -3.52
N ASP A 82 21.72 15.64 -4.51
CA ASP A 82 20.50 15.82 -5.28
C ASP A 82 19.25 15.59 -4.41
N TYR A 83 18.12 16.19 -4.82
CA TYR A 83 16.83 15.96 -4.20
C TYR A 83 16.00 14.96 -5.02
N VAL A 84 15.38 14.02 -4.33
CA VAL A 84 14.34 13.17 -4.90
C VAL A 84 13.00 13.78 -4.58
N THR A 85 12.23 14.13 -5.61
CA THR A 85 10.83 14.53 -5.49
C THR A 85 9.97 13.51 -6.21
N ALA A 86 9.20 12.73 -5.47
CA ALA A 86 8.40 11.64 -6.03
C ALA A 86 6.97 11.67 -5.50
N ASN A 87 6.05 11.17 -6.32
CA ASN A 87 4.68 10.90 -5.92
C ASN A 87 4.41 9.41 -5.96
N CYS A 88 3.67 8.93 -4.96
CA CYS A 88 3.10 7.61 -4.97
C CYS A 88 1.59 7.70 -4.94
N THR A 89 0.94 7.14 -5.95
CA THR A 89 -0.51 7.15 -6.11
C THR A 89 -1.05 5.73 -5.94
N SER A 90 -2.03 5.55 -5.06
CA SER A 90 -2.67 4.25 -4.83
C SER A 90 -3.57 3.85 -6.00
N GLY A 91 -3.78 2.54 -6.18
CA GLY A 91 -4.96 2.07 -6.92
C GLY A 91 -6.26 2.44 -6.20
N LYS A 92 -7.38 2.37 -6.94
CA LYS A 92 -8.73 2.62 -6.42
C LYS A 92 -9.12 1.59 -5.36
N SER A 93 -9.60 2.05 -4.20
CA SER A 93 -9.92 1.18 -3.07
C SER A 93 -10.95 1.77 -2.13
N ASN A 94 -11.59 0.94 -1.31
CA ASN A 94 -12.42 1.40 -0.21
C ASN A 94 -12.18 0.50 1.02
N PRO A 95 -11.75 1.05 2.17
CA PRO A 95 -11.46 2.47 2.44
C PRO A 95 -10.26 3.02 1.65
N PRO A 96 -9.98 4.34 1.67
CA PRO A 96 -8.78 4.90 1.06
C PRO A 96 -7.52 4.20 1.55
N ALA A 97 -6.61 3.87 0.64
CA ALA A 97 -5.39 3.17 0.98
C ALA A 97 -4.46 4.00 1.89
N ALA A 98 -3.88 3.33 2.88
CA ALA A 98 -2.77 3.86 3.66
C ALA A 98 -1.47 3.69 2.84
N LEU A 99 -0.86 4.81 2.46
CA LEU A 99 0.39 4.83 1.71
C LEU A 99 1.58 5.10 2.63
N THR A 100 2.67 4.37 2.42
CA THR A 100 3.92 4.56 3.16
C THR A 100 5.13 4.46 2.24
N TRP A 101 6.11 5.33 2.44
CA TRP A 101 7.40 5.26 1.77
C TRP A 101 8.43 4.49 2.61
N LYS A 102 9.29 3.74 1.91
CA LYS A 102 10.47 3.10 2.47
C LYS A 102 11.68 3.36 1.56
N ILE A 103 12.83 3.63 2.17
CA ILE A 103 14.11 3.73 1.48
C ILE A 103 15.01 2.63 2.03
N ASN A 104 15.50 1.74 1.16
CA ASN A 104 16.30 0.57 1.53
C ASN A 104 15.67 -0.27 2.65
N GLY A 105 14.34 -0.42 2.62
CA GLY A 105 13.58 -1.16 3.61
C GLY A 105 13.26 -0.39 4.91
N GLN A 106 13.86 0.77 5.13
CA GLN A 106 13.57 1.62 6.29
C GLN A 106 12.40 2.56 6.01
N LYS A 107 11.43 2.63 6.93
CA LYS A 107 10.29 3.55 6.82
C LYS A 107 10.79 4.98 7.00
N VAL A 108 10.34 5.87 6.12
CA VAL A 108 10.70 7.29 6.17
C VAL A 108 9.43 8.10 6.35
N ASP A 109 9.20 8.65 7.54
CA ASP A 109 8.01 9.45 7.85
C ASP A 109 8.32 10.97 7.76
N THR A 110 9.56 11.37 8.05
CA THR A 110 10.00 12.78 8.08
C THR A 110 10.04 13.46 6.72
N TRP A 111 10.10 12.68 5.65
CA TRP A 111 10.24 13.17 4.26
C TRP A 111 8.96 13.01 3.45
N VAL A 112 7.89 12.54 4.09
CA VAL A 112 6.60 12.31 3.45
C VAL A 112 5.81 13.60 3.45
N LEU A 113 5.24 13.92 2.30
CA LEU A 113 4.33 15.04 2.11
C LEU A 113 2.92 14.48 1.95
N GLU A 114 2.09 14.64 2.97
CA GLU A 114 0.65 14.43 2.83
C GLU A 114 0.00 15.72 2.32
N TYR A 115 -0.49 15.68 1.08
CA TYR A 115 -1.10 16.85 0.45
C TYR A 115 -2.44 17.23 1.09
N ARG A 116 -3.19 16.24 1.58
CA ARG A 116 -4.51 16.40 2.19
C ARG A 116 -4.87 15.21 3.09
N GLU A 117 -5.69 15.49 4.09
CA GLU A 117 -6.32 14.45 4.91
C GLU A 117 -7.43 13.76 4.10
N GLY A 118 -7.46 12.42 4.15
CA GLY A 118 -8.47 11.61 3.45
C GLY A 118 -8.10 11.24 2.00
N PRO A 119 -9.10 10.89 1.17
CA PRO A 119 -8.88 10.51 -0.21
C PRO A 119 -8.65 11.72 -1.11
N ASP A 120 -7.85 11.49 -2.14
CA ASP A 120 -7.58 12.49 -3.15
C ASP A 120 -8.70 12.62 -4.17
N GLU A 121 -9.20 11.48 -4.61
CA GLU A 121 -10.29 11.39 -5.56
C GLU A 121 -11.23 10.28 -5.09
N THR A 122 -12.52 10.48 -5.30
CA THR A 122 -13.55 9.47 -5.08
C THR A 122 -14.36 9.36 -6.36
N ASP A 123 -14.42 8.16 -6.93
CA ASP A 123 -15.20 7.93 -8.14
C ASP A 123 -16.68 7.70 -7.84
N THR A 124 -17.48 7.55 -8.90
CA THR A 124 -18.93 7.33 -8.81
C THR A 124 -19.31 6.02 -8.11
N GLN A 125 -18.38 5.08 -7.97
CA GLN A 125 -18.60 3.83 -7.27
C GLN A 125 -18.22 3.92 -5.78
N GLY A 126 -17.74 5.08 -5.31
CA GLY A 126 -17.26 5.24 -3.94
C GLY A 126 -15.88 4.61 -3.71
N LEU A 127 -15.08 4.43 -4.77
CA LEU A 127 -13.69 4.02 -4.65
C LEU A 127 -12.78 5.23 -4.56
N HIS A 128 -11.77 5.10 -3.72
CA HIS A 128 -10.87 6.17 -3.35
C HIS A 128 -9.46 5.94 -3.89
N THR A 129 -8.86 7.01 -4.37
CA THR A 129 -7.44 7.10 -4.68
C THR A 129 -6.77 8.03 -3.66
N LYS A 130 -5.55 7.72 -3.21
CA LYS A 130 -4.74 8.60 -2.37
C LYS A 130 -3.34 8.75 -2.98
N THR A 131 -2.72 9.91 -2.79
CA THR A 131 -1.35 10.20 -3.22
C THR A 131 -0.56 10.74 -2.03
N VAL A 132 0.68 10.27 -1.87
CA VAL A 132 1.63 10.86 -0.92
C VAL A 132 2.93 11.20 -1.63
N GLY A 133 3.45 12.38 -1.34
CA GLY A 133 4.73 12.86 -1.84
C GLY A 133 5.90 12.34 -1.01
N LEU A 134 7.08 12.31 -1.62
CA LEU A 134 8.36 12.08 -0.98
C LEU A 134 9.30 13.19 -1.44
N ASN A 135 9.93 13.88 -0.49
CA ASN A 135 10.95 14.88 -0.77
C ASN A 135 12.12 14.75 0.21
N PHE A 136 13.27 14.28 -0.27
CA PHE A 136 14.47 14.16 0.57
C PHE A 136 15.75 14.39 -0.24
N GLN A 137 16.80 14.81 0.47
CA GLN A 137 18.13 14.96 -0.10
C GLN A 137 18.92 13.66 -0.01
N ILE A 138 19.57 13.29 -1.10
CA ILE A 138 20.39 12.10 -1.20
C ILE A 138 21.70 12.28 -0.42
N GLN A 139 22.02 11.27 0.39
CA GLN A 139 23.25 11.16 1.16
C GLN A 139 23.97 9.85 0.78
N ASN A 140 25.24 9.71 1.17
CA ASN A 140 26.07 8.55 0.81
C ASN A 140 25.48 7.24 1.39
N GLU A 141 24.87 7.32 2.56
CA GLU A 141 24.33 6.20 3.32
C GLU A 141 23.10 5.58 2.65
N HIS A 142 22.45 6.32 1.74
CA HIS A 142 21.28 5.84 1.00
C HIS A 142 21.66 4.92 -0.18
N PHE A 143 22.93 4.87 -0.60
CA PHE A 143 23.36 4.01 -1.70
C PHE A 143 24.09 2.77 -1.18
N ILE A 144 23.57 1.60 -1.54
CA ILE A 144 24.17 0.32 -1.16
C ILE A 144 25.04 -0.18 -2.31
N ILE A 145 26.30 -0.50 -1.99
CA ILE A 145 27.28 -1.08 -2.92
C ILE A 145 27.27 -2.60 -2.71
N ASN A 146 26.92 -3.37 -3.75
CA ASN A 146 26.83 -4.83 -3.68
C ASN A 146 28.02 -5.55 -4.32
N GLY A 147 29.23 -5.06 -4.07
CA GLY A 147 30.47 -5.63 -4.59
C GLY A 147 31.24 -4.70 -5.52
N GLU A 148 32.49 -5.08 -5.78
CA GLU A 148 33.44 -4.30 -6.55
C GLU A 148 33.03 -4.22 -8.04
N GLY A 149 33.00 -3.01 -8.61
CA GLY A 149 32.59 -2.77 -9.99
C GLY A 149 31.08 -2.62 -10.24
N VAL A 150 30.22 -2.90 -9.25
CA VAL A 150 28.76 -2.71 -9.34
C VAL A 150 28.39 -1.26 -9.01
N ALA A 151 27.51 -0.65 -9.80
CA ALA A 151 27.01 0.69 -9.49
C ALA A 151 26.19 0.65 -8.18
N ALA A 152 26.47 1.59 -7.27
CA ALA A 152 25.70 1.74 -6.05
C ALA A 152 24.23 2.05 -6.39
N ARG A 153 23.29 1.40 -5.71
CA ARG A 153 21.84 1.59 -5.94
C ARG A 153 21.10 1.84 -4.65
N MET A 154 20.02 2.59 -4.75
CA MET A 154 19.08 2.86 -3.67
C MET A 154 17.74 2.23 -4.04
N GLU A 155 17.04 1.62 -3.10
CA GLU A 155 15.66 1.19 -3.29
C GLU A 155 14.70 2.22 -2.71
N ILE A 156 13.83 2.77 -3.55
CA ILE A 156 12.68 3.56 -3.10
C ILE A 156 11.44 2.70 -3.31
N ARG A 157 10.71 2.43 -2.24
CA ARG A 157 9.51 1.60 -2.24
C ARG A 157 8.32 2.37 -1.70
N CYS A 158 7.23 2.34 -2.43
CA CYS A 158 5.93 2.75 -1.92
C CYS A 158 5.07 1.51 -1.63
N THR A 159 4.39 1.53 -0.49
CA THR A 159 3.49 0.47 -0.04
C THR A 159 2.09 1.03 0.15
N SER A 160 1.09 0.36 -0.40
CA SER A 160 -0.33 0.67 -0.33
C SER A 160 -1.06 -0.43 0.43
N THR A 161 -1.75 -0.08 1.52
CA THR A 161 -2.43 -1.03 2.41
C THR A 161 -3.90 -0.69 2.58
N VAL A 162 -4.76 -1.69 2.39
CA VAL A 162 -6.22 -1.63 2.60
C VAL A 162 -6.62 -2.89 3.33
N GLY A 163 -7.31 -2.81 4.46
CA GLY A 163 -7.89 -4.00 5.13
C GLY A 163 -6.91 -5.16 5.41
N GLY A 164 -5.62 -4.87 5.62
CA GLY A 164 -4.57 -5.87 5.81
C GLY A 164 -3.97 -6.47 4.53
N LEU A 165 -4.53 -6.18 3.35
CA LEU A 165 -3.91 -6.50 2.07
C LEU A 165 -2.96 -5.37 1.66
N THR A 166 -1.76 -5.77 1.27
CA THR A 166 -0.69 -4.84 0.93
C THR A 166 -0.22 -5.06 -0.50
N ARG A 167 -0.13 -3.96 -1.26
CA ARG A 167 0.55 -3.89 -2.55
C ARG A 167 1.73 -2.94 -2.48
N GLN A 168 2.73 -3.13 -3.34
CA GLN A 168 3.92 -2.30 -3.29
C GLN A 168 4.59 -2.19 -4.65
N LYS A 169 5.28 -1.07 -4.86
CA LYS A 169 6.12 -0.83 -6.02
C LYS A 169 7.50 -0.36 -5.53
N SER A 170 8.56 -0.92 -6.12
CA SER A 170 9.93 -0.46 -5.90
C SER A 170 10.51 0.10 -7.18
N VAL A 171 11.36 1.12 -7.03
CA VAL A 171 12.23 1.66 -8.08
C VAL A 171 13.66 1.72 -7.55
N PHE A 172 14.64 1.56 -8.44
CA PHE A 172 16.05 1.38 -8.08
C PHE A 172 16.96 2.40 -8.78
N PRO A 173 16.96 3.67 -8.38
CA PRO A 173 17.92 4.66 -8.88
C PRO A 173 19.37 4.25 -8.59
N THR A 174 20.25 4.61 -9.51
CA THR A 174 21.70 4.39 -9.40
C THR A 174 22.45 5.66 -9.06
N LEU A 175 23.61 5.53 -8.43
CA LEU A 175 24.51 6.66 -8.21
C LEU A 175 25.24 7.01 -9.50
N ALA A 176 25.22 8.28 -9.90
CA ALA A 176 26.00 8.80 -11.01
C ALA A 176 27.48 8.56 -10.72
N ARG A 177 28.16 7.81 -11.61
CA ARG A 177 29.61 7.75 -11.56
C ARG A 177 30.12 9.14 -11.93
N GLY A 178 30.86 9.77 -11.01
CA GLY A 178 31.60 10.98 -11.34
C GLY A 178 32.40 10.70 -12.61
N LEU A 179 32.24 11.55 -13.62
CA LEU A 179 33.17 11.56 -14.75
C LEU A 179 34.55 11.78 -14.13
N THR A 180 35.36 10.73 -14.07
CA THR A 180 36.77 10.84 -13.72
C THR A 180 37.34 11.96 -14.57
N SER A 181 37.87 12.98 -13.89
CA SER A 181 38.40 14.22 -14.44
C SER A 181 39.35 13.97 -15.61
N ASN A 182 38.81 13.92 -16.83
CA ASN A 182 39.51 14.02 -18.10
C ASN A 182 38.87 15.10 -18.99
N LYS A 183 38.37 16.17 -18.37
CA LYS A 183 37.95 17.41 -19.06
C LYS A 183 38.53 18.68 -18.43
N LEU A 184 39.74 18.58 -17.87
CA LEU A 184 40.56 19.74 -17.49
C LEU A 184 41.93 19.79 -18.17
N ALA A 185 42.21 18.92 -19.16
CA ALA A 185 43.47 18.91 -19.90
C ALA A 185 43.38 19.48 -21.34
N GLN A 186 42.27 20.11 -21.73
CA GLN A 186 42.13 20.74 -23.07
C GLN A 186 42.06 22.28 -23.05
N ASN A 187 42.02 22.92 -21.88
CA ASN A 187 42.13 24.38 -21.77
C ASN A 187 43.57 24.88 -21.53
N GLY A 188 44.57 23.99 -21.50
CA GLY A 188 45.99 24.33 -21.34
C GLY A 188 46.78 24.51 -22.64
N TYR A 189 46.17 24.29 -23.82
CA TYR A 189 46.87 24.31 -25.12
C TYR A 189 46.40 25.42 -26.07
N ARG A 190 45.79 26.49 -25.55
CA ARG A 190 45.34 27.64 -26.36
C ARG A 190 46.01 28.97 -26.05
N ASN A 191 46.97 29.01 -25.12
CA ASN A 191 47.69 30.24 -24.74
C ASN A 191 49.21 30.14 -24.92
N SER A 192 49.67 29.53 -26.01
CA SER A 192 51.07 29.62 -26.45
C SER A 192 51.17 29.39 -27.95
N ALA A 193 50.76 30.41 -28.71
CA ALA A 193 51.19 30.72 -30.06
C ALA A 193 50.98 32.22 -30.29
#